data_AF-A0A8X6LM70-F1
#
_entry.id   AF-A0A8X6LM70-F1
#
_cell.length_a   1.000
_cell.length_b   1.000
_cell.length_c   1.000
_cell.angle_alpha   90.00
_cell.angle_beta   90.00
_cell.angle_gamma   90.00
#
_symmetry.space_group_name_H-M   'P 1'
#
loop_
_entity.id
_entity.type
_entity.pdbx_description
1 polymer ?
#
loop_
_entity_poly.entity_id
_entity_poly.type
_entity_poly.pdbx_seq_one_letter_code
_entity_poly.pdbx_strand_id
1 'polypeptide(L)'
;MYIPGLDESSRVVRRTLMRYLNLSLVLVLRSISMAVKRRFPTKEHLIEAGFMTKTELEMFQSVPSTEFNTFWIPCTWFINVLREARQECRITDSNGLKLIMEELNEFRSKCGLLWGYDWISIPLVYTQ
;
A
#
# COMPACT_ATOMS: atom_id res chain seq x y z
N MET A 1 -10.12 6.94 18.53
CA MET A 1 -9.07 6.80 17.49
C MET A 1 -8.16 5.66 17.93
N TYR A 2 -7.98 4.62 17.11
CA TYR A 2 -7.25 3.39 17.50
C TYR A 2 -5.73 3.58 17.70
N ILE A 3 -5.17 4.65 17.14
CA ILE A 3 -3.79 5.09 17.40
C ILE A 3 -3.87 6.43 18.15
N PRO A 4 -3.86 6.41 19.49
CA PRO A 4 -3.95 7.61 20.31
C PRO A 4 -2.66 8.45 20.22
N GLY A 5 -2.68 9.65 20.81
CA GLY A 5 -1.52 10.54 20.88
C GLY A 5 -1.63 11.77 19.98
N LEU A 6 -1.38 12.94 20.56
CA LEU A 6 -1.36 14.25 19.90
C LEU A 6 0.06 14.73 19.58
N ASP A 7 1.06 13.97 20.00
CA ASP A 7 2.47 14.21 19.73
C ASP A 7 2.79 14.03 18.24
N GLU A 8 3.92 14.62 17.85
CA GLU A 8 4.41 14.58 16.47
C GLU A 8 4.61 13.14 15.99
N SER A 9 5.18 12.27 16.83
CA SER A 9 5.44 10.87 16.48
C SER A 9 4.15 10.10 16.17
N SER A 10 3.12 10.22 17.02
CA SER A 10 1.81 9.62 16.76
C SER A 10 1.15 10.17 15.49
N ARG A 11 1.33 11.46 15.20
CA ARG A 11 0.88 12.08 13.94
C ARG A 11 1.62 11.51 12.74
N VAL A 12 2.94 11.32 12.84
CA VAL A 12 3.76 10.73 11.78
C VAL A 12 3.33 9.29 11.50
N VAL A 13 3.12 8.46 12.54
CA VAL A 13 2.63 7.08 12.39
C VAL A 13 1.32 7.05 11.60
N ARG A 14 0.33 7.84 11.99
CA ARG A 14 -0.97 7.88 11.28
C ARG A 14 -0.84 8.31 9.83
N ARG A 15 0.00 9.32 9.54
CA ARG A 15 0.25 9.79 8.16
C ARG A 15 0.96 8.73 7.33
N THR A 16 1.95 8.04 7.89
CA THR A 16 2.70 6.98 7.22
C THR A 16 1.81 5.79 6.88
N LEU A 17 0.97 5.35 7.82
CA LEU A 17 0.00 4.27 7.58
C LEU A 17 -0.93 4.59 6.41
N MET A 18 -1.56 5.77 6.42
CA MET A 18 -2.44 6.17 5.31
C MET A 18 -1.68 6.33 3.98
N ARG A 19 -0.44 6.83 4.03
CA ARG A 19 0.40 6.96 2.84
C ARG A 19 0.75 5.60 2.24
N TYR A 20 1.01 4.58 3.05
CA TYR A 20 1.27 3.22 2.54
C TYR A 20 0.04 2.59 1.88
N LEU A 21 -1.17 2.82 2.40
CA LEU A 21 -2.39 2.41 1.71
C LEU A 21 -2.52 3.10 0.35
N ASN A 22 -2.34 4.43 0.33
CA ASN A 22 -2.40 5.20 -0.92
C ASN A 22 -1.32 4.77 -1.92
N LEU A 23 -0.11 4.47 -1.46
CA LEU A 23 0.98 3.99 -2.29
C LEU A 23 0.66 2.63 -2.91
N SER A 24 0.13 1.68 -2.11
CA SER A 24 -0.35 0.39 -2.63
C SER A 24 -1.41 0.58 -3.73
N LEU A 25 -2.38 1.47 -3.50
CA LEU A 25 -3.43 1.76 -4.49
C LEU A 25 -2.85 2.35 -5.78
N VAL A 26 -1.96 3.34 -5.68
CA VAL A 26 -1.35 3.95 -6.87
C VAL A 26 -0.49 2.96 -7.64
N LEU A 27 0.21 2.05 -6.96
CA LEU A 27 1.01 1.01 -7.62
C LEU A 27 0.14 0.03 -8.42
N VAL A 28 -0.98 -0.45 -7.86
CA VAL A 28 -1.89 -1.32 -8.61
C VAL A 28 -2.55 -0.55 -9.77
N LEU A 29 -3.04 0.66 -9.53
CA LEU A 29 -3.67 1.48 -10.56
C LEU A 29 -2.70 1.85 -11.70
N ARG A 30 -1.43 2.13 -11.40
CA ARG A 30 -0.39 2.37 -12.39
C ARG A 30 -0.14 1.15 -13.28
N SER A 31 -0.40 -0.05 -12.76
CA SER A 31 -0.20 -1.30 -13.49
C SER A 31 -1.34 -1.58 -14.48
N ILE A 32 -2.57 -1.26 -14.09
CA ILE A 32 -3.79 -1.62 -14.85
C ILE A 32 -4.42 -0.45 -15.63
N SER A 33 -4.06 0.80 -15.32
CA SER A 33 -4.65 2.00 -15.93
C SER A 33 -3.63 2.82 -16.70
N MET A 34 -3.83 2.96 -18.02
CA MET A 34 -3.00 3.81 -18.88
C MET A 34 -3.03 5.30 -18.48
N ALA A 35 -4.14 5.79 -17.91
CA ALA A 35 -4.21 7.17 -17.44
C ALA A 35 -3.28 7.40 -16.25
N VAL A 36 -3.28 6.47 -15.29
CA VAL A 36 -2.42 6.54 -14.10
C VAL A 36 -0.97 6.28 -14.48
N LYS A 37 -0.70 5.33 -15.39
CA LYS A 37 0.65 5.09 -15.93
C LYS A 37 1.23 6.30 -16.65
N ARG A 38 0.42 7.05 -17.40
CA ARG A 38 0.85 8.31 -18.04
C ARG A 38 1.12 9.42 -17.02
N ARG A 39 0.35 9.47 -15.93
CA ARG A 39 0.57 10.45 -14.85
C ARG A 39 1.80 10.12 -13.99
N PHE A 40 2.09 8.85 -13.78
CA PHE A 40 3.24 8.38 -13.01
C PHE A 40 4.06 7.37 -13.83
N PRO A 41 4.80 7.82 -14.87
CA PRO A 41 5.50 6.91 -15.78
C PRO A 41 6.61 6.13 -15.12
N THR A 42 7.25 6.67 -14.09
CA THR A 42 8.34 6.01 -13.35
C THR A 42 8.05 6.02 -11.85
N LYS A 43 8.83 5.28 -11.08
CA LYS A 43 8.66 5.25 -9.61
C LYS A 43 9.13 6.55 -8.96
N GLU A 44 10.03 7.28 -9.60
CA GLU A 44 10.50 8.60 -9.17
C GLU A 44 9.37 9.63 -9.16
N HIS A 45 8.42 9.55 -10.11
CA HIS A 45 7.22 10.39 -10.10
C HIS A 45 6.32 10.13 -8.88
N LEU A 46 6.39 8.95 -8.27
CA LEU A 46 5.68 8.65 -7.02
C LEU A 46 6.34 9.32 -5.82
N ILE A 47 7.65 9.56 -5.88
CA ILE A 47 8.38 10.34 -4.88
C ILE A 47 8.00 11.81 -5.00
N GLU A 48 8.05 12.36 -6.22
CA GLU A 48 7.70 13.77 -6.48
C GLU A 48 6.27 14.10 -6.05
N ALA A 49 5.35 13.15 -6.26
CA ALA A 49 3.96 13.28 -5.83
C ALA A 49 3.74 13.02 -4.32
N GLY A 50 4.79 12.62 -3.57
CA GLY A 50 4.73 12.43 -2.12
C GLY A 50 4.12 11.12 -1.66
N PHE A 51 3.95 10.12 -2.54
CA PHE A 51 3.47 8.78 -2.14
C PHE A 51 4.57 7.93 -1.49
N MET A 52 5.82 8.11 -1.91
CA MET A 52 6.98 7.34 -1.47
C MET A 52 8.15 8.27 -1.14
N THR A 53 9.01 7.91 -0.19
CA THR A 53 10.27 8.61 0.06
C THR A 53 11.42 8.02 -0.78
N LYS A 54 12.56 8.71 -0.88
CA LYS A 54 13.74 8.18 -1.59
C LYS A 54 14.24 6.87 -0.98
N THR A 55 14.35 6.83 0.34
CA THR A 55 14.75 5.63 1.09
C THR A 55 13.78 4.47 0.89
N GLU A 56 12.48 4.76 0.83
CA GLU A 56 11.48 3.72 0.53
C GLU A 56 11.61 3.19 -0.88
N LEU A 57 11.97 4.03 -1.87
CA LEU A 57 12.23 3.54 -3.23
C LEU A 57 13.44 2.60 -3.27
N GLU A 58 14.51 2.92 -2.55
CA GLU A 58 15.68 2.05 -2.44
C GLU A 58 15.30 0.69 -1.83
N MET A 59 14.56 0.71 -0.71
CA MET A 59 14.02 -0.52 -0.11
C MET A 59 13.10 -1.27 -1.07
N PHE A 60 12.25 -0.56 -1.81
CA PHE A 60 11.34 -1.16 -2.80
C PHE A 60 12.10 -1.84 -3.94
N GLN A 61 13.19 -1.24 -4.43
CA GLN A 61 14.00 -1.77 -5.51
C GLN A 61 14.89 -2.94 -5.08
N SER A 62 15.22 -3.03 -3.79
CA SER A 62 15.94 -4.19 -3.23
C SER A 62 15.12 -5.48 -3.22
N VAL A 63 13.79 -5.39 -3.33
CA VAL A 63 12.91 -6.56 -3.40
C VAL A 63 12.95 -7.12 -4.84
N PRO A 64 13.31 -8.41 -5.02
CA PRO A 64 13.28 -9.05 -6.34
C PRO A 64 11.88 -8.95 -6.95
N SER A 65 11.77 -8.33 -8.13
CA SER A 65 10.48 -7.95 -8.73
C SER A 65 10.33 -8.42 -10.17
N THR A 66 11.13 -9.40 -10.58
CA THR A 66 11.29 -9.82 -11.98
C THR A 66 10.01 -10.42 -12.58
N GLU A 67 9.09 -10.95 -11.76
CA GLU A 67 7.96 -11.74 -12.26
C GLU A 67 6.58 -11.36 -11.68
N PHE A 68 6.51 -10.43 -10.72
CA PHE A 68 5.25 -10.18 -10.00
C PHE A 68 5.00 -8.69 -9.76
N ASN A 69 3.71 -8.32 -9.76
CA ASN A 69 3.30 -7.00 -9.33
C ASN A 69 3.64 -6.78 -7.85
N THR A 70 4.29 -5.66 -7.55
CA THR A 70 4.83 -5.31 -6.23
C THR A 70 3.91 -4.39 -5.41
N PHE A 71 2.62 -4.25 -5.76
CA PHE A 71 1.68 -3.40 -5.02
C PHE A 71 1.50 -3.81 -3.56
N TRP A 72 1.81 -5.06 -3.20
CA TRP A 72 1.69 -5.59 -1.84
C TRP A 72 2.77 -5.09 -0.87
N ILE A 73 3.91 -4.60 -1.37
CA ILE A 73 5.06 -4.20 -0.54
C ILE A 73 4.68 -3.13 0.50
N PRO A 74 3.98 -2.03 0.15
CA PRO A 74 3.53 -1.04 1.13
C PRO A 74 2.57 -1.60 2.18
N CYS A 75 1.76 -2.62 1.85
CA CYS A 75 0.91 -3.29 2.85
C CYS A 75 1.77 -4.02 3.90
N THR A 76 2.88 -4.65 3.48
CA THR A 76 3.83 -5.25 4.44
C THR A 76 4.50 -4.19 5.31
N TRP A 77 4.88 -3.04 4.74
CA TRP A 77 5.42 -1.92 5.52
C TRP A 77 4.40 -1.35 6.51
N PHE A 78 3.13 -1.26 6.12
CA PHE A 78 2.04 -0.86 7.01
C PHE A 78 1.93 -1.78 8.24
N ILE A 79 2.02 -3.10 8.03
CA ILE A 79 2.01 -4.09 9.11
C ILE A 79 3.23 -3.90 10.02
N ASN A 80 4.42 -3.64 9.45
CA ASN A 80 5.62 -3.40 10.24
C ASN A 80 5.49 -2.14 11.11
N VAL A 81 4.96 -1.03 10.58
CA VAL A 81 4.71 0.20 11.35
C VAL A 81 3.71 -0.04 12.47
N LEU A 82 2.64 -0.81 12.23
CA LEU A 82 1.69 -1.18 13.28
C LEU A 82 2.34 -2.04 14.37
N ARG A 83 3.19 -3.00 13.98
CA ARG A 83 3.92 -3.85 14.92
C ARG A 83 4.84 -3.02 15.80
N GLU A 84 5.58 -2.09 15.23
CA GLU A 84 6.46 -1.17 15.98
C GLU A 84 5.65 -0.27 16.93
N ALA A 85 4.56 0.33 16.45
CA ALA A 85 3.67 1.15 17.30
C ALA A 85 3.06 0.34 18.46
N ARG A 86 2.82 -0.97 18.28
CA ARG A 86 2.37 -1.88 19.33
C ARG A 86 3.48 -2.17 20.35
N GLN A 87 4.72 -2.39 19.88
CA GLN A 87 5.90 -2.64 20.72
C GLN A 87 6.26 -1.42 21.58
N GLU A 88 6.11 -0.22 21.03
CA GLU A 88 6.29 1.04 21.76
C GLU A 88 5.10 1.37 22.69
N CYS A 89 4.16 0.44 22.90
CA CYS A 89 2.96 0.61 23.71
C CYS A 89 2.06 1.78 23.31
N ARG A 90 2.14 2.28 22.06
CA ARG A 90 1.24 3.34 21.56
C ARG A 90 -0.15 2.81 21.27
N ILE A 91 -0.24 1.57 20.79
CA ILE A 91 -1.51 0.85 20.62
C ILE A 91 -1.65 -0.12 21.78
N THR A 92 -2.49 0.21 22.76
CA THR A 92 -2.74 -0.64 23.94
C THR A 92 -3.92 -1.58 23.72
N ASP A 93 -4.90 -1.15 22.92
CA ASP A 93 -6.10 -1.93 22.60
C ASP A 93 -5.84 -2.97 21.50
N SER A 94 -5.81 -4.23 21.91
CA SER A 94 -5.65 -5.37 20.99
C SER A 94 -6.84 -5.53 20.03
N ASN A 95 -8.05 -5.13 20.43
CA ASN A 95 -9.23 -5.21 19.56
C ASN A 95 -9.15 -4.16 18.44
N GLY A 96 -8.75 -2.94 18.78
CA GLY A 96 -8.47 -1.90 17.80
C GLY A 96 -7.39 -2.29 16.78
N LEU A 97 -6.30 -2.92 17.23
CA LEU A 97 -5.27 -3.44 16.34
C LEU A 97 -5.81 -4.51 15.39
N LYS A 98 -6.63 -5.44 15.91
CA LYS A 98 -7.29 -6.47 15.11
C LYS A 98 -8.16 -5.84 14.02
N LEU A 99 -8.99 -4.86 14.37
CA LEU A 99 -9.87 -4.20 13.40
C LEU A 99 -9.06 -3.48 12.30
N ILE A 100 -7.99 -2.77 12.64
CA ILE A 100 -7.12 -2.14 11.62
C ILE A 100 -6.54 -3.20 10.67
N MET A 101 -6.13 -4.37 11.19
CA MET A 101 -5.62 -5.46 10.36
C MET A 101 -6.70 -6.08 9.47
N GLU A 102 -7.94 -6.18 9.94
CA GLU A 102 -9.09 -6.63 9.13
C GLU A 102 -9.35 -5.67 7.98
N GLU A 103 -9.42 -4.36 8.26
CA GLU A 103 -9.60 -3.32 7.25
C GLU A 103 -8.46 -3.29 6.21
N LEU A 104 -7.21 -3.47 6.66
CA LEU A 104 -6.06 -3.59 5.75
C LEU A 104 -6.20 -4.79 4.82
N ASN A 105 -6.63 -5.94 5.35
CA ASN A 105 -6.81 -7.15 4.55
C ASN A 105 -7.95 -7.02 3.55
N GLU A 106 -9.05 -6.36 3.92
CA GLU A 106 -10.13 -6.04 2.99
C GLU A 106 -9.64 -5.10 1.87
N PHE A 107 -8.93 -4.03 2.23
CA PHE A 107 -8.32 -3.11 1.27
C PHE A 107 -7.36 -3.83 0.30
N ARG A 108 -6.48 -4.70 0.83
CA ARG A 108 -5.55 -5.50 0.02
C ARG A 108 -6.29 -6.45 -0.91
N SER A 109 -7.41 -7.02 -0.45
CA SER A 109 -8.25 -7.92 -1.26
C SER A 109 -8.90 -7.18 -2.43
N LYS A 110 -9.38 -5.93 -2.21
CA LYS A 110 -9.88 -5.06 -3.28
C LYS A 110 -8.80 -4.72 -4.31
N CYS A 111 -7.57 -4.44 -3.86
CA CYS A 111 -6.43 -4.25 -4.78
C CYS A 111 -6.12 -5.53 -5.58
N GLY A 112 -6.16 -6.69 -4.93
CA GLY A 112 -5.98 -7.97 -5.59
C GLY A 112 -7.07 -8.28 -6.63
N LEU A 113 -8.31 -7.89 -6.35
CA LEU A 113 -9.43 -8.03 -7.30
C LEU A 113 -9.23 -7.15 -8.54
N LEU A 114 -8.81 -5.89 -8.37
CA LEU A 114 -8.47 -5.00 -9.49
C LEU A 114 -7.37 -5.59 -10.38
N TRP A 115 -6.33 -6.15 -9.76
CA TRP A 115 -5.28 -6.86 -10.48
C TRP A 115 -5.80 -8.11 -11.20
N GLY A 116 -6.67 -8.88 -10.55
CA GLY A 116 -7.28 -10.07 -11.12
C GLY A 116 -8.11 -9.80 -12.37
N TYR A 117 -8.89 -8.71 -12.39
CA TYR A 117 -9.67 -8.30 -13.57
C TYR A 117 -8.81 -7.84 -14.75
N ASP A 118 -7.65 -7.23 -14.48
CA ASP A 118 -6.70 -6.84 -15.52
C ASP A 118 -5.98 -8.08 -16.09
N TRP A 119 -5.60 -9.01 -15.22
CA TRP A 119 -4.90 -10.24 -15.61
C TRP A 119 -5.80 -11.23 -16.36
N ILE A 120 -7.06 -11.39 -15.93
CA ILE A 120 -8.03 -12.33 -16.49
C ILE A 120 -9.09 -11.55 -17.26
N SER A 121 -8.84 -11.37 -18.56
CA SER A 121 -9.82 -10.79 -19.48
C SER A 121 -10.95 -11.79 -19.81
N ILE A 122 -12.08 -11.27 -20.31
CA ILE A 122 -13.16 -12.10 -20.84
C ILE A 122 -12.57 -13.05 -21.91
N PRO A 123 -12.86 -14.37 -21.87
CA PRO A 123 -12.34 -15.30 -22.85
C PRO A 123 -12.60 -14.81 -24.27
N LEU A 124 -11.55 -14.74 -25.08
CA LEU A 124 -11.60 -14.17 -26.43
C LEU A 124 -12.69 -14.82 -27.30
N VAL A 125 -12.95 -16.11 -27.08
CA VAL A 125 -14.00 -16.89 -27.75
C VAL A 125 -15.42 -16.32 -27.55
N TYR A 126 -15.68 -15.60 -26.45
CA TYR A 126 -16.97 -14.94 -26.22
C TYR A 126 -17.05 -13.55 -26.86
N THR A 127 -15.93 -12.99 -27.31
CA THR A 127 -15.86 -11.65 -27.90
C THR A 127 -15.68 -11.66 -29.42
N GLN A 128 -15.37 -12.82 -30.01
CA GLN A 128 -15.24 -13.06 -31.46
C GLN A 128 -16.56 -13.52 -32.06
#